data_AF-A0A6I4XJL7-F1
#
_entry.id   AF-A0A6I4XJL7-F1
#
_cell.length_a   1.000
_cell.length_b   1.000
_cell.length_c   1.000
_cell.angle_alpha   90.00
_cell.angle_beta   90.00
_cell.angle_gamma   90.00
#
_symmetry.space_group_name_H-M   'P 1'
#
loop_
_entity.id
_entity.type
_entity.pdbx_description
1 polymer ?
#
loop_
_entity_poly.entity_id
_entity_poly.type
_entity_poly.pdbx_seq_one_letter_code
_entity_poly.pdbx_strand_id
1 'polypeptide(L)'
;MNKKISFSLLILLLSLLVGFTFIPHKKELSFNEYQEKKHSGETFYVVLKKKNCSDCQDFEKLLQAPKQVYYVELTNKETMKEWSTFIRENKVLHVPSMFKIMIC
;
A
#
# COMPACT_ATOMS: atom_id res chain seq x y z
N MET A 1 -17.53 -41.19 24.65
CA MET A 1 -16.24 -40.66 24.20
C MET A 1 -16.34 -39.14 24.12
N ASN A 2 -16.10 -38.43 25.22
CA ASN A 2 -16.27 -36.97 25.30
C ASN A 2 -14.90 -36.32 25.54
N LYS A 3 -14.27 -35.80 24.48
CA LYS A 3 -13.01 -35.06 24.60
C LYS A 3 -13.34 -33.63 25.04
N LYS A 4 -13.17 -33.35 26.34
CA LYS A 4 -13.16 -31.97 26.86
C LYS A 4 -11.91 -31.27 26.31
N ILE A 5 -12.09 -30.41 25.33
CA ILE A 5 -11.02 -29.53 24.85
C ILE A 5 -10.69 -28.59 26.01
N SER A 6 -9.43 -28.61 26.46
CA SER A 6 -8.95 -27.75 27.54
C SER A 6 -9.05 -26.29 27.10
N PHE A 7 -9.70 -25.44 27.90
CA PHE A 7 -9.83 -24.01 27.65
C PHE A 7 -8.46 -23.33 27.43
N SER A 8 -7.41 -23.84 28.06
CA SER A 8 -6.04 -23.36 27.86
C SER A 8 -5.52 -23.61 26.44
N LEU A 9 -5.88 -24.75 25.84
CA LEU A 9 -5.54 -25.07 24.45
C LEU A 9 -6.27 -24.15 23.46
N LEU A 10 -7.52 -23.77 23.78
CA LEU A 10 -8.31 -22.84 22.99
C LEU A 10 -7.71 -21.43 23.00
N ILE A 11 -7.25 -20.95 24.17
CA ILE A 11 -6.61 -19.63 24.34
C ILE A 11 -5.27 -19.58 23.61
N LEU A 12 -4.46 -20.64 23.67
CA LEU A 12 -3.20 -20.75 22.92
C LEU A 12 -3.43 -20.68 21.40
N LEU A 13 -4.44 -21.40 20.89
CA LEU A 13 -4.81 -21.36 19.46
C LEU A 13 -5.31 -19.97 19.05
N LEU A 14 -6.14 -19.32 19.87
CA LEU A 14 -6.60 -17.95 19.65
C LEU A 14 -5.43 -16.96 19.59
N SER A 15 -4.44 -17.09 20.49
CA SER A 15 -3.24 -16.23 20.55
C SER A 15 -2.39 -16.34 19.26
N LEU A 16 -2.24 -17.55 18.74
CA LEU A 16 -1.58 -17.83 17.45
C LEU A 16 -2.34 -17.21 16.27
N LEU A 17 -3.67 -17.21 16.30
CA LEU A 17 -4.53 -16.59 15.29
C LEU A 17 -4.43 -15.06 15.28
N VAL A 18 -4.33 -14.41 16.45
CA VAL A 18 -4.18 -12.93 16.51
C VAL A 18 -2.81 -12.46 16.05
N GLY A 19 -1.75 -13.27 16.23
CA GLY A 19 -0.40 -12.96 15.75
C GLY A 19 -0.22 -13.07 14.23
N PHE A 20 -1.12 -13.77 13.53
CA PHE A 20 -0.97 -14.09 12.10
C PHE A 20 -1.71 -13.15 11.14
N THR A 21 -2.53 -12.21 11.61
CA THR A 21 -3.43 -11.44 10.73
C THR A 21 -3.01 -10.02 10.38
N PHE A 22 -1.85 -9.53 10.85
CA PHE A 22 -1.29 -8.26 10.37
C PHE A 22 -0.26 -8.47 9.27
N ILE A 23 -0.68 -9.05 8.15
CA ILE A 23 -0.03 -8.74 6.87
C ILE A 23 -0.55 -7.34 6.54
N PRO A 24 0.29 -6.27 6.58
CA PRO A 24 -0.15 -4.97 6.09
C PRO A 24 -0.52 -5.15 4.63
N HIS A 25 -1.82 -5.21 4.34
CA HIS A 25 -2.30 -5.20 2.97
C HIS A 25 -1.75 -3.93 2.31
N LYS A 26 -1.01 -4.12 1.22
CA LYS A 26 -0.47 -3.02 0.41
C LYS A 26 -1.66 -2.15 0.01
N LYS A 27 -1.62 -0.87 0.40
CA LYS A 27 -2.71 0.06 0.09
C LYS A 27 -2.49 0.61 -1.31
N GLU A 28 -3.10 -0.04 -2.29
CA GLU A 28 -3.30 0.58 -3.60
C GLU A 28 -4.20 1.80 -3.42
N LEU A 29 -3.91 2.88 -4.16
CA LEU A 29 -4.58 4.16 -4.05
C LEU A 29 -5.20 4.51 -5.40
N SER A 30 -6.53 4.60 -5.41
CA SER A 30 -7.26 5.12 -6.56
C SER A 30 -7.05 6.63 -6.72
N PHE A 31 -7.32 7.15 -7.92
CA PHE A 31 -7.19 8.58 -8.16
C PHE A 31 -8.17 9.41 -7.31
N ASN A 32 -9.38 8.90 -7.08
CA ASN A 32 -10.37 9.57 -6.22
C ASN A 32 -9.91 9.63 -4.76
N GLU A 33 -9.43 8.52 -4.19
CA GLU A 33 -8.88 8.51 -2.84
C GLU A 33 -7.66 9.44 -2.72
N TYR A 34 -6.83 9.53 -3.76
CA TYR A 34 -5.73 10.50 -3.82
C TYR A 34 -6.26 11.94 -3.72
N GLN A 35 -7.31 12.29 -4.48
CA GLN A 35 -7.92 13.62 -4.38
C GLN A 35 -8.44 13.87 -2.97
N GLU A 36 -9.24 12.97 -2.42
CA GLU A 36 -9.79 13.12 -1.06
C GLU A 36 -8.69 13.32 0.00
N LYS A 37 -7.62 12.51 -0.06
CA LYS A 37 -6.47 12.64 0.85
C LYS A 37 -5.68 13.91 0.62
N LYS A 38 -5.52 14.34 -0.63
CA LYS A 38 -4.88 15.61 -0.93
C LYS A 38 -5.65 16.78 -0.30
N HIS A 39 -6.98 16.70 -0.23
CA HIS A 39 -7.82 17.73 0.41
C HIS A 39 -7.83 17.65 1.94
N SER A 40 -7.48 16.50 2.56
CA SER A 40 -7.52 16.36 4.02
C SER A 40 -6.38 17.10 4.75
N GLY A 41 -5.35 17.54 4.04
CA GLY A 41 -4.18 18.21 4.63
C GLY A 41 -3.16 17.28 5.29
N GLU A 42 -3.42 15.98 5.30
CA GLU A 42 -2.46 15.00 5.80
C GLU A 42 -1.26 14.89 4.86
N THR A 43 -0.05 14.78 5.44
CA THR A 43 1.13 14.39 4.66
C THR A 43 1.07 12.89 4.40
N PHE A 44 1.27 12.48 3.15
CA PHE A 44 1.39 11.07 2.78
C PHE A 44 2.35 10.90 1.60
N TYR A 45 2.67 9.65 1.29
CA TYR A 45 3.57 9.32 0.19
C TYR A 45 2.89 8.45 -0.83
N VAL A 46 3.10 8.77 -2.10
CA VAL A 46 2.62 7.98 -3.24
C VAL A 46 3.82 7.35 -3.93
N VAL A 47 3.78 6.03 -4.08
CA VAL A 47 4.76 5.25 -4.83
C VAL A 47 4.12 4.78 -6.13
N LEU A 48 4.62 5.29 -7.25
CA LEU A 48 4.26 4.82 -8.58
C LEU A 48 5.08 3.58 -8.90
N LYS A 49 4.41 2.50 -9.33
CA LYS A 49 5.04 1.22 -9.67
C LYS A 49 4.42 0.57 -10.89
N LYS A 50 5.07 -0.49 -11.39
CA LYS A 50 4.50 -1.40 -12.38
C LYS A 50 4.57 -2.84 -11.90
N LYS A 51 3.61 -3.65 -12.33
CA LYS A 51 3.60 -5.10 -12.15
C LYS A 51 4.84 -5.69 -12.84
N ASN A 52 5.41 -6.73 -12.24
CA ASN A 52 6.60 -7.43 -12.74
C ASN A 52 7.86 -6.55 -12.90
N CYS A 53 7.94 -5.44 -12.16
CA CYS A 53 9.12 -4.58 -12.08
C CYS A 53 10.02 -5.04 -10.91
N SER A 54 11.21 -5.57 -11.20
CA SER A 54 12.18 -6.04 -10.18
C SER A 54 12.54 -4.92 -9.20
N ASP A 55 12.88 -3.75 -9.73
CA ASP A 55 13.34 -2.61 -8.93
C ASP A 55 12.22 -2.12 -8.01
N CYS A 56 10.96 -2.21 -8.47
CA CYS A 56 9.79 -1.88 -7.68
C CYS A 56 9.61 -2.86 -6.51
N GLN A 57 9.85 -4.16 -6.74
CA GLN A 57 9.77 -5.17 -5.68
C GLN A 57 10.87 -4.99 -4.63
N ASP A 58 12.09 -4.66 -5.06
CA ASP A 58 13.20 -4.42 -4.14
C ASP A 58 13.02 -3.12 -3.36
N PHE A 59 12.53 -2.07 -4.01
CA PHE A 59 12.16 -0.81 -3.36
C PHE A 59 11.09 -1.01 -2.28
N GLU A 60 10.05 -1.80 -2.56
CA GLU A 60 9.00 -2.13 -1.59
C GLU A 60 9.55 -2.86 -0.35
N LYS A 61 10.53 -3.77 -0.51
CA LYS A 61 11.16 -4.48 0.62
C LYS A 61 11.96 -3.52 1.51
N LEU A 62 12.66 -2.56 0.90
CA LEU A 62 13.48 -1.58 1.62
C LEU A 62 12.64 -0.59 2.43
N LEU A 63 11.46 -0.24 1.94
CA LEU A 63 10.64 0.83 2.51
C LEU A 63 10.03 0.52 3.89
N GLN A 64 9.97 -0.75 4.33
CA GLN A 64 9.26 -1.18 5.56
C GLN A 64 8.00 -0.35 5.80
N ALA A 65 7.07 -0.40 4.82
CA ALA A 65 6.14 0.68 4.52
C ALA A 65 5.39 1.26 5.75
N PRO A 66 5.65 2.52 6.14
CA PRO A 66 4.88 3.19 7.20
C PRO A 66 3.41 3.39 6.77
N LYS A 67 2.52 3.63 7.75
CA LYS A 67 1.06 3.77 7.56
C LYS A 67 0.62 4.79 6.49
N GLN A 68 1.52 5.69 6.09
CA GLN A 68 1.27 6.82 5.19
C GLN A 68 1.81 6.59 3.76
N VAL A 69 2.31 5.39 3.43
CA VAL A 69 2.75 5.05 2.07
C VAL A 69 1.63 4.33 1.31
N TYR A 70 1.35 4.83 0.13
CA TYR A 70 0.31 4.35 -0.77
C TYR A 70 0.91 4.04 -2.14
N TYR A 71 0.37 3.04 -2.83
CA TYR A 71 0.89 2.57 -4.11
C TYR A 71 -0.08 2.88 -5.25
N VAL A 72 0.46 3.16 -6.43
CA VAL A 72 -0.31 3.30 -7.66
C VAL A 72 0.30 2.37 -8.71
N GLU A 73 -0.49 1.40 -9.14
CA GLU A 73 -0.10 0.41 -10.14
C GLU A 73 -0.37 0.92 -11.57
N LEU A 74 0.70 1.25 -12.29
CA LEU A 74 0.67 1.88 -13.62
C LEU A 74 0.74 0.88 -14.79
N THR A 75 0.49 -0.41 -14.55
CA THR A 75 0.46 -1.41 -15.63
C THR A 75 -0.74 -1.25 -16.55
N ASN A 76 -1.90 -0.84 -16.02
CA ASN A 76 -3.13 -0.68 -16.79
C ASN A 76 -3.16 0.69 -17.50
N LYS A 77 -3.55 0.70 -18.79
CA LYS A 77 -3.75 1.92 -19.59
C LYS A 77 -4.79 2.88 -19.00
N GLU A 78 -5.83 2.35 -18.37
CA GLU A 78 -6.88 3.13 -17.71
C GLU A 78 -6.31 3.89 -16.51
N THR A 79 -5.60 3.22 -15.60
CA THR A 79 -4.91 3.85 -14.48
C THR A 79 -3.87 4.87 -14.97
N MET A 80 -3.11 4.55 -16.02
CA MET A 80 -2.19 5.50 -16.65
C MET A 80 -2.89 6.76 -17.18
N LYS A 81 -4.11 6.62 -17.73
CA LYS A 81 -4.91 7.74 -18.23
C LYS A 81 -5.42 8.59 -17.08
N GLU A 82 -5.98 7.98 -16.04
CA GLU A 82 -6.46 8.67 -14.84
C GLU A 82 -5.34 9.46 -14.15
N TRP A 83 -4.15 8.87 -14.03
CA TRP A 83 -2.99 9.49 -13.38
C TRP A 83 -2.13 10.35 -14.31
N SER A 84 -2.55 10.56 -15.56
CA SER A 84 -1.72 11.22 -16.59
C SER A 84 -1.29 12.64 -16.24
N THR A 85 -2.18 13.44 -15.65
CA THR A 85 -1.86 14.80 -15.20
C THR A 85 -0.80 14.77 -14.11
N PHE A 86 -0.96 13.91 -13.10
CA PHE A 86 0.03 13.74 -12.01
C PHE A 86 1.40 13.33 -12.57
N ILE A 87 1.43 12.35 -13.47
CA ILE A 87 2.64 11.85 -14.13
C ILE A 87 3.35 12.97 -14.90
N ARG A 88 2.59 13.76 -15.66
CA ARG A 88 3.11 14.87 -16.46
C ARG A 88 3.66 16.01 -15.60
N GLU A 89 2.90 16.46 -14.62
CA GLU A 89 3.28 17.58 -13.75
C GLU A 89 4.52 17.26 -12.91
N ASN A 90 4.61 16.03 -12.43
CA ASN A 90 5.75 15.55 -11.65
C ASN A 90 6.90 14.99 -12.51
N LYS A 91 6.80 15.08 -13.85
CA LYS A 91 7.81 14.61 -14.81
C LYS A 91 8.28 13.17 -14.55
N VAL A 92 7.33 12.29 -14.27
CA VAL A 92 7.63 10.87 -13.97
C VAL A 92 8.08 10.18 -15.26
N LEU A 93 9.37 9.81 -15.33
CA LEU A 93 9.94 9.07 -16.46
C LEU A 93 10.11 7.58 -16.17
N HIS A 94 10.33 7.21 -14.91
CA HIS A 94 10.66 5.85 -14.50
C HIS A 94 9.88 5.43 -13.24
N VAL A 95 9.81 4.13 -13.00
CA VAL A 95 9.29 3.53 -11.75
C VAL A 95 10.33 2.56 -11.19
N PRO A 96 10.39 2.34 -9.86
CA PRO A 96 9.56 2.97 -8.84
C PRO A 96 9.90 4.45 -8.66
N SER A 97 8.89 5.28 -8.41
CA SER A 97 9.07 6.71 -8.07
C SER A 97 8.21 7.06 -6.87
N MET A 98 8.79 7.75 -5.87
CA MET A 98 8.11 8.12 -4.64
C MET A 98 7.95 9.63 -4.53
N PHE A 99 6.73 10.07 -4.21
CA PHE A 99 6.38 11.48 -4.09
C PHE A 99 5.81 11.75 -2.70
N LYS A 100 6.31 12.79 -2.04
CA LYS A 100 5.70 13.34 -0.84
C LYS A 100 4.55 14.25 -1.24
N ILE A 101 3.36 13.98 -0.73
CA ILE A 101 2.18 14.81 -0.90
C ILE A 101 1.96 15.57 0.41
N MET A 102 1.91 16.89 0.31
CA MET A 102 1.53 17.78 1.40
C MET A 102 0.84 19.00 0.79
N ILE A 103 -0.17 19.55 1.46
CA ILE A 103 -0.74 20.84 1.06
C ILE A 103 0.30 21.91 1.43
N CYS A 104 0.67 22.73 0.44
CA CYS A 104 1.47 23.94 0.62
C CYS A 104 0.57 25.10 1.03
#